data_AF-A0A8I1Q866-F1
#
_entry.id   AF-A0A8I1Q866-F1
#
_cell.length_a   1.000
_cell.length_b   1.000
_cell.length_c   1.000
_cell.angle_alpha   90.00
_cell.angle_beta   90.00
_cell.angle_gamma   90.00
#
_symmetry.space_group_name_H-M   'P 1'
#
loop_
_entity.id
_entity.type
_entity.pdbx_description
1 polymer ?
#
loop_
_entity_poly.entity_id
_entity_poly.type
_entity_poly.pdbx_seq_one_letter_code
_entity_poly.pdbx_strand_id
1 'polypeptide(L)'
;MKHSFFNKKQPSSPLQTFHEKEFDLEILLFEYESLSLLFRINPQNSFFEKYALNDLRLLTSLLICYYQQDYVRQDLKRLYAQAEELTKIGPAHTEIIYDRDALHDSCFLDGIVQLRKLLDEVSIKRSHFSYSRALVTFMLEHLQRSKYSDMIKELNRMFGTSSRYIEGINFLNKSREFTGILGVLLFSIRFIINIVLLLKHWFKALTNPYLSASKVLNQELKKRGFLLLNDFAWATMSILSIFHQQLHLSTLALSPLLATFLIFDIASLLVQWYADFSRNKKIMKNLQQQIGFATAEEKIIIEQQINILQDQWHAENSYYIINIIASKIIALSLIFSFFCTTSIVLATLALCSTIASALYNTAKDYKKFRRSELALHAIERNLTQNATRAQLNLRDELQEETQLLQGQFWKKLALNTCGMAFILAASIACWPVAIAVTALYLGYQAYQSHQHSKHSFKLNQLPIYTLPEELLPAAAMGCN
;
A
#
# COMPACT_ATOMS: atom_id res chain seq x y z
N MET A 1 29.14 -2.11 13.26
CA MET A 1 28.64 -1.42 12.05
C MET A 1 28.40 0.07 12.19
N LYS A 2 27.72 0.63 13.20
CA LYS A 2 27.55 2.11 13.28
C LYS A 2 28.68 2.88 13.97
N HIS A 3 29.39 2.27 14.92
CA HIS A 3 30.66 2.80 15.45
C HIS A 3 31.82 2.81 14.43
N SER A 4 31.57 2.40 13.18
CA SER A 4 32.47 2.65 12.04
C SER A 4 31.91 3.68 11.06
N PHE A 5 30.61 4.01 11.10
CA PHE A 5 30.02 5.03 10.22
C PHE A 5 30.23 6.45 10.77
N PHE A 6 30.00 6.67 12.06
CA PHE A 6 30.32 7.96 12.72
C PHE A 6 31.81 8.09 13.11
N ASN A 7 32.60 7.06 12.86
CA ASN A 7 34.00 7.02 13.24
C ASN A 7 34.84 7.39 12.01
N LYS A 8 35.60 8.48 12.12
CA LYS A 8 36.32 9.18 11.03
C LYS A 8 37.33 8.35 10.22
N LYS A 9 37.46 7.05 10.46
CA LYS A 9 38.33 6.17 9.67
C LYS A 9 37.55 5.62 8.48
N GLN A 10 37.51 6.42 7.41
CA GLN A 10 37.08 5.98 6.08
C GLN A 10 37.84 4.70 5.70
N PRO A 11 37.15 3.61 5.33
CA PRO A 11 37.81 2.47 4.69
C PRO A 11 38.32 2.90 3.30
N SER A 12 39.53 2.46 2.95
CA SER A 12 40.27 2.86 1.75
C SER A 12 39.71 2.31 0.43
N SER A 13 38.64 1.51 0.46
CA SER A 13 37.82 1.25 -0.73
C SER A 13 36.38 0.83 -0.34
N PRO A 14 35.35 1.25 -1.11
CA PRO A 14 33.97 0.80 -0.93
C PRO A 14 33.74 -0.67 -1.32
N LEU A 15 34.74 -1.33 -1.89
CA LEU A 15 34.69 -2.70 -2.41
C LEU A 15 35.15 -3.77 -1.40
N GLN A 16 35.64 -3.38 -0.22
CA GLN A 16 36.08 -4.35 0.79
C GLN A 16 34.89 -4.99 1.52
N THR A 17 34.46 -6.13 0.95
CA THR A 17 33.86 -7.29 1.62
C THR A 17 33.01 -6.96 2.85
N PHE A 18 31.74 -6.67 2.62
CA PHE A 18 30.74 -6.79 3.69
C PHE A 18 30.76 -8.23 4.21
N HIS A 19 31.21 -8.44 5.45
CA HIS A 19 30.96 -9.71 6.10
C HIS A 19 29.44 -9.86 6.24
N GLU A 20 28.91 -10.87 5.54
CA GLU A 20 27.48 -11.15 5.41
C GLU A 20 26.69 -11.11 6.74
N LYS A 21 27.33 -11.43 7.86
CA LYS A 21 26.67 -11.56 9.16
C LYS A 21 26.39 -10.22 9.84
N GLU A 22 27.03 -9.14 9.40
CA GLU A 22 26.92 -7.84 10.02
C GLU A 22 25.92 -6.92 9.28
N PHE A 23 25.69 -7.17 7.99
CA PHE A 23 24.87 -6.34 7.12
C PHE A 23 23.37 -6.59 7.33
N ASP A 24 22.64 -5.56 7.77
CA ASP A 24 21.19 -5.56 7.87
C ASP A 24 20.57 -4.53 6.92
N LEU A 25 20.13 -5.01 5.75
CA LEU A 25 19.51 -4.19 4.71
C LEU A 25 18.29 -3.41 5.24
N GLU A 26 17.51 -4.03 6.12
CA GLU A 26 16.26 -3.43 6.61
C GLU A 26 16.55 -2.19 7.46
N ILE A 27 17.64 -2.23 8.23
CA ILE A 27 18.11 -1.10 9.06
C ILE A 27 18.73 -0.03 8.16
N LEU A 28 19.57 -0.41 7.20
CA LEU A 28 20.20 0.52 6.26
C LEU A 28 19.17 1.27 5.41
N LEU A 29 18.14 0.58 4.91
CA LEU A 29 17.06 1.20 4.16
C LEU A 29 16.30 2.20 5.04
N PHE A 30 15.98 1.85 6.28
CA PHE A 30 15.32 2.77 7.19
C PHE A 30 16.18 4.01 7.49
N GLU A 31 17.47 3.82 7.77
CA GLU A 31 18.40 4.94 8.03
C GLU A 31 18.53 5.85 6.82
N TYR A 32 18.66 5.29 5.63
CA TYR A 32 18.65 6.04 4.38
C TYR A 32 17.34 6.80 4.17
N GLU A 33 16.19 6.14 4.32
CA GLU A 33 14.89 6.77 4.08
C GLU A 33 14.60 7.90 5.08
N SER A 34 14.95 7.70 6.35
CA SER A 34 14.79 8.70 7.40
C SER A 34 15.74 9.89 7.22
N LEU A 35 17.03 9.67 6.93
CA LEU A 35 17.98 10.76 6.66
C LEU A 35 17.66 11.50 5.37
N SER A 36 17.27 10.77 4.32
CA SER A 36 16.79 11.36 3.07
C SER A 36 15.58 12.26 3.30
N LEU A 37 14.67 11.85 4.17
CA LEU A 37 13.49 12.63 4.51
C LEU A 37 13.90 13.89 5.27
N LEU A 38 14.72 13.76 6.32
CA LEU A 38 15.23 14.90 7.10
C LEU A 38 15.98 15.91 6.23
N PHE A 39 16.80 15.42 5.30
CA PHE A 39 17.53 16.23 4.33
C PHE A 39 16.59 17.08 3.47
N ARG A 40 15.58 16.45 2.87
CA ARG A 40 14.61 17.13 1.99
C ARG A 40 13.77 18.16 2.74
N ILE A 41 13.50 17.93 4.02
CA ILE A 41 12.74 18.84 4.87
C ILE A 41 13.60 20.04 5.30
N ASN A 42 14.92 19.85 5.44
CA ASN A 42 15.84 20.87 5.95
C ASN A 42 17.00 21.16 4.96
N PRO A 43 16.73 21.49 3.69
CA PRO A 43 17.77 21.54 2.65
C PRO A 43 18.81 22.64 2.87
N GLN A 44 18.47 23.69 3.62
CA GLN A 44 19.35 24.83 3.93
C GLN A 44 19.94 24.78 5.34
N ASN A 45 19.70 23.71 6.10
CA ASN A 45 20.15 23.64 7.48
C ASN A 45 21.64 23.24 7.53
N SER A 46 22.49 24.20 7.90
CA SER A 46 23.95 24.04 8.03
C SER A 46 24.34 22.94 9.03
N PHE A 47 23.48 22.64 10.01
CA PHE A 47 23.65 21.51 10.91
C PHE A 47 23.55 20.18 10.15
N PHE A 48 22.52 20.03 9.31
CA PHE A 48 22.33 18.80 8.54
C PHE A 48 23.46 18.60 7.52
N GLU A 49 23.89 19.68 6.87
CA GLU A 49 25.03 19.69 5.95
C GLU A 49 26.31 19.18 6.63
N LYS A 50 26.57 19.61 7.87
CA LYS A 50 27.77 19.25 8.62
C LYS A 50 27.75 17.82 9.18
N TYR A 51 26.60 17.33 9.63
CA TYR A 51 26.53 16.10 10.43
C TYR A 51 25.84 14.91 9.73
N ALA A 52 24.99 15.13 8.73
CA ALA A 52 24.17 14.05 8.15
C ALA A 52 24.34 13.89 6.62
N LEU A 53 24.81 14.92 5.92
CA LEU A 53 24.96 14.88 4.46
C LEU A 53 25.98 13.82 3.99
N ASN A 54 27.12 13.72 4.68
CA ASN A 54 28.15 12.72 4.36
C ASN A 54 27.64 11.30 4.60
N ASP A 55 26.90 11.08 5.69
CA ASP A 55 26.30 9.79 6.00
C ASP A 55 25.24 9.40 4.97
N LEU A 56 24.40 10.36 4.56
CA LEU A 56 23.40 10.15 3.52
C LEU A 56 24.07 9.80 2.18
N ARG A 57 25.15 10.48 1.80
CA ARG A 57 25.93 10.18 0.58
C ARG A 57 26.54 8.79 0.65
N LEU A 58 27.11 8.43 1.80
CA LEU A 58 27.70 7.12 2.02
C LEU A 58 26.62 6.02 1.94
N LEU A 59 25.49 6.20 2.62
CA LEU A 59 24.36 5.26 2.59
C LEU A 59 23.81 5.13 1.17
N THR A 60 23.69 6.22 0.43
CA THR A 60 23.26 6.22 -0.97
C THR A 60 24.22 5.39 -1.81
N SER A 61 25.53 5.62 -1.68
CA SER A 61 26.57 4.88 -2.42
C SER A 61 26.55 3.39 -2.06
N LEU A 62 26.41 3.08 -0.78
CA LEU A 62 26.35 1.71 -0.27
C LEU A 62 25.10 0.98 -0.76
N LEU A 63 23.95 1.64 -0.77
CA LEU A 63 22.71 1.09 -1.33
C LEU A 63 22.79 0.95 -2.85
N ILE A 64 23.44 1.88 -3.56
CA ILE A 64 23.72 1.73 -5.00
C ILE A 64 24.57 0.49 -5.24
N CYS A 65 25.69 0.32 -4.53
CA CYS A 65 26.53 -0.87 -4.65
C CYS A 65 25.74 -2.14 -4.35
N TYR A 66 24.95 -2.14 -3.28
CA TYR A 66 24.08 -3.25 -2.93
C TYR A 66 23.07 -3.56 -4.04
N TYR A 67 22.33 -2.56 -4.54
CA TYR A 67 21.30 -2.78 -5.57
C TYR A 67 21.85 -2.96 -6.98
N GLN A 68 23.09 -2.57 -7.26
CA GLN A 68 23.82 -2.98 -8.46
C GLN A 68 24.09 -4.48 -8.43
N GLN A 69 24.40 -5.02 -7.24
CA GLN A 69 24.56 -6.46 -7.06
C GLN A 69 23.19 -7.17 -6.98
N ASP A 70 22.20 -6.63 -6.27
CA ASP A 70 20.86 -7.23 -6.08
C ASP A 70 19.88 -6.94 -7.24
N TYR A 71 20.30 -6.12 -8.20
CA TYR A 71 19.63 -5.76 -9.47
C TYR A 71 18.15 -5.33 -9.36
N VAL A 72 17.80 -4.52 -8.36
CA VAL A 72 16.47 -3.87 -8.30
C VAL A 72 16.50 -2.52 -9.02
N ARG A 73 16.36 -2.56 -10.36
CA ARG A 73 16.50 -1.38 -11.26
C ARG A 73 15.70 -0.14 -10.83
N GLN A 74 14.48 -0.32 -10.33
CA GLN A 74 13.64 0.81 -9.91
C GLN A 74 14.23 1.54 -8.70
N ASP A 75 14.72 0.78 -7.70
CA ASP A 75 15.36 1.34 -6.51
C ASP A 75 16.71 1.96 -6.88
N LEU A 76 17.44 1.31 -7.78
CA LEU A 76 18.70 1.79 -8.34
C LEU A 76 18.53 3.14 -9.08
N LYS A 77 17.50 3.28 -9.91
CA LYS A 77 17.17 4.55 -10.59
C LYS A 77 16.81 5.66 -9.59
N ARG A 78 16.05 5.33 -8.54
CA ARG A 78 15.69 6.27 -7.46
C ARG A 78 16.95 6.73 -6.71
N LEU A 79 17.84 5.79 -6.39
CA LEU A 79 19.09 6.07 -5.70
C LEU A 79 20.05 6.91 -6.55
N TYR A 80 20.15 6.66 -7.86
CA TYR A 80 20.95 7.50 -8.76
C TYR A 80 20.42 8.92 -8.89
N ALA A 81 19.11 9.10 -9.06
CA ALA A 81 18.53 10.44 -9.11
C ALA A 81 18.81 11.22 -7.82
N GLN A 82 18.75 10.52 -6.68
CA GLN A 82 19.05 11.12 -5.38
C GLN A 82 20.55 11.39 -5.19
N ALA A 83 21.44 10.52 -5.66
CA ALA A 83 22.87 10.77 -5.65
C ALA A 83 23.21 12.03 -6.47
N GLU A 84 22.60 12.20 -7.65
CA GLU A 84 22.79 13.39 -8.47
C GLU A 84 22.31 14.66 -7.75
N GLU A 85 21.15 14.61 -7.09
CA GLU A 85 20.65 15.70 -6.26
C GLU A 85 21.65 16.09 -5.15
N LEU A 86 22.23 15.10 -4.46
CA LEU A 86 23.21 15.32 -3.40
C LEU A 86 24.55 15.89 -3.92
N THR A 87 24.95 15.58 -5.16
CA THR A 87 26.19 16.13 -5.76
C THR A 87 26.07 17.61 -6.10
N LYS A 88 24.85 18.12 -6.37
CA LYS A 88 24.62 19.55 -6.69
C LYS A 88 24.89 20.49 -5.50
N ILE A 89 24.95 19.94 -4.29
CA ILE A 89 25.05 20.68 -3.03
C ILE A 89 26.50 20.86 -2.58
N GLY A 90 27.45 20.15 -3.21
CA GLY A 90 28.88 20.34 -2.98
C GLY A 90 29.69 19.12 -3.42
N PRO A 91 31.02 19.24 -3.62
CA PRO A 91 31.86 18.12 -4.02
C PRO A 91 31.82 16.99 -2.97
N ALA A 92 31.69 15.75 -3.43
CA ALA A 92 31.81 14.57 -2.58
C ALA A 92 33.29 14.19 -2.40
N HIS A 93 33.66 13.66 -1.23
CA HIS A 93 34.99 13.06 -1.02
C HIS A 93 35.08 11.62 -1.56
N THR A 94 33.98 11.09 -2.10
CA THR A 94 33.88 9.75 -2.68
C THR A 94 33.34 9.84 -4.10
N GLU A 95 34.13 9.41 -5.08
CA GLU A 95 33.65 9.19 -6.44
C GLU A 95 32.66 8.03 -6.45
N ILE A 96 31.44 8.31 -6.89
CA ILE A 96 30.42 7.28 -7.12
C ILE A 96 30.75 6.63 -8.46
N ILE A 97 31.24 5.38 -8.43
CA ILE A 97 31.52 4.62 -9.65
C ILE A 97 30.18 4.12 -10.23
N TYR A 98 29.76 4.70 -11.34
CA TYR A 98 28.54 4.34 -12.06
C TYR A 98 28.80 3.23 -13.06
N ASP A 99 28.11 2.10 -12.94
CA ASP A 99 27.91 1.21 -14.08
C ASP A 99 26.58 1.58 -14.76
N ARG A 100 26.67 2.41 -15.81
CA ARG A 100 25.51 2.92 -16.55
C ARG A 100 24.89 1.85 -17.46
N ASP A 101 25.68 0.84 -17.84
CA ASP A 101 25.28 -0.17 -18.82
C ASP A 101 24.31 -1.20 -18.20
N ALA A 102 24.39 -1.42 -16.89
CA ALA A 102 23.43 -2.23 -16.12
C ALA A 102 21.96 -1.73 -16.22
N LEU A 103 21.73 -0.48 -16.67
CA LEU A 103 20.40 0.09 -16.79
C LEU A 103 19.68 -0.26 -18.10
N HIS A 104 20.35 -0.77 -19.14
CA HIS A 104 19.77 -0.81 -20.49
C HIS A 104 18.91 -2.06 -20.82
N ASP A 105 18.93 -3.09 -19.98
CA ASP A 105 18.60 -4.47 -20.38
C ASP A 105 17.16 -4.96 -20.08
N SER A 106 16.12 -4.11 -20.06
CA SER A 106 14.85 -4.50 -19.39
C SER A 106 13.48 -4.03 -19.92
N CYS A 107 13.30 -3.87 -21.24
CA CYS A 107 11.99 -3.52 -21.82
C CYS A 107 10.88 -4.52 -21.44
N PHE A 108 11.16 -5.83 -21.47
CA PHE A 108 10.18 -6.88 -21.14
C PHE A 108 9.73 -6.86 -19.66
N LEU A 109 10.63 -6.48 -18.75
CA LEU A 109 10.37 -6.54 -17.30
C LEU A 109 9.49 -5.39 -16.81
N ASP A 110 9.64 -4.22 -17.41
CA ASP A 110 8.75 -3.09 -17.15
C ASP A 110 7.30 -3.48 -17.55
N GLY A 111 7.15 -4.24 -18.64
CA GLY A 111 5.88 -4.83 -19.06
C GLY A 111 5.29 -5.81 -18.03
N ILE A 112 6.09 -6.72 -17.46
CA ILE A 112 5.61 -7.67 -16.42
C ILE A 112 5.14 -6.93 -15.16
N VAL A 113 5.87 -5.90 -14.72
CA VAL A 113 5.49 -5.11 -13.54
C VAL A 113 4.20 -4.33 -13.80
N GLN A 114 4.03 -3.75 -14.98
CA GLN A 114 2.79 -3.07 -15.38
C GLN A 114 1.62 -4.05 -15.47
N LEU A 115 1.82 -5.22 -16.08
CA LEU A 115 0.82 -6.27 -16.15
C LEU A 115 0.37 -6.71 -14.75
N ARG A 116 1.32 -6.89 -13.81
CA ARG A 116 0.98 -7.21 -12.43
C ARG A 116 0.09 -6.14 -11.79
N LYS A 117 0.41 -4.85 -11.98
CA LYS A 117 -0.43 -3.75 -11.46
C LYS A 117 -1.83 -3.78 -12.05
N LEU A 118 -1.94 -4.00 -13.36
CA LEU A 118 -3.23 -4.17 -14.04
C LEU A 118 -4.02 -5.34 -13.44
N LEU A 119 -3.38 -6.49 -13.23
CA LEU A 119 -4.01 -7.68 -12.65
C LEU A 119 -4.49 -7.44 -11.22
N ASP A 120 -3.71 -6.72 -10.41
CA ASP A 120 -4.10 -6.32 -9.05
C ASP A 120 -5.35 -5.42 -9.08
N GLU A 121 -5.39 -4.43 -9.97
CA GLU A 121 -6.55 -3.55 -10.14
C GLU A 121 -7.80 -4.29 -10.63
N VAL A 122 -7.65 -5.20 -11.60
CA VAL A 122 -8.76 -6.02 -12.11
C VAL A 122 -9.25 -6.97 -11.02
N SER A 123 -8.37 -7.56 -10.21
CA SER A 123 -8.75 -8.44 -9.09
C SER A 123 -9.57 -7.70 -8.03
N ILE A 124 -9.15 -6.48 -7.69
CA ILE A 124 -9.90 -5.57 -6.80
C ILE A 124 -11.29 -5.27 -7.37
N LYS A 125 -11.38 -4.87 -8.64
CA LYS A 125 -12.67 -4.55 -9.30
C LYS A 125 -13.58 -5.78 -9.38
N ARG A 126 -13.04 -6.96 -9.65
CA ARG A 126 -13.78 -8.24 -9.68
C ARG A 126 -14.35 -8.58 -8.31
N SER A 127 -13.54 -8.44 -7.25
CA SER A 127 -13.99 -8.67 -5.87
C SER A 127 -15.13 -7.72 -5.51
N HIS A 128 -14.93 -6.42 -5.79
CA HIS A 128 -15.92 -5.37 -5.57
C HIS A 128 -17.24 -5.62 -6.31
N PHE A 129 -17.17 -6.02 -7.58
CA PHE A 129 -18.32 -6.44 -8.37
C PHE A 129 -19.04 -7.63 -7.75
N SER A 130 -18.30 -8.64 -7.27
CA SER A 130 -18.88 -9.86 -6.71
C SER A 130 -19.73 -9.58 -5.47
N TYR A 131 -19.25 -8.71 -4.56
CA TYR A 131 -20.01 -8.29 -3.38
C TYR A 131 -21.20 -7.41 -3.73
N SER A 132 -21.00 -6.40 -4.60
CA SER A 132 -22.08 -5.51 -5.05
C SER A 132 -23.20 -6.29 -5.73
N ARG A 133 -22.84 -7.27 -6.58
CA ARG A 133 -23.77 -8.18 -7.25
C ARG A 133 -24.55 -9.02 -6.24
N ALA A 134 -23.91 -9.58 -5.22
CA ALA A 134 -24.59 -10.36 -4.19
C ALA A 134 -25.61 -9.51 -3.42
N LEU A 135 -25.23 -8.29 -3.02
CA LEU A 135 -26.12 -7.34 -2.36
C LEU A 135 -27.35 -7.04 -3.22
N VAL A 136 -27.14 -6.67 -4.49
CA VAL A 136 -28.25 -6.36 -5.41
C VAL A 136 -29.13 -7.59 -5.61
N THR A 137 -28.56 -8.79 -5.76
CA THR A 137 -29.33 -10.03 -5.93
C THR A 137 -30.28 -10.26 -4.74
N PHE A 138 -29.78 -10.21 -3.50
CA PHE A 138 -30.61 -10.44 -2.32
C PHE A 138 -31.62 -9.32 -2.05
N MET A 139 -31.24 -8.06 -2.29
CA MET A 139 -32.15 -6.92 -2.18
C MET A 139 -33.30 -7.03 -3.17
N LEU A 140 -32.99 -7.36 -4.41
CA LEU A 140 -33.97 -7.68 -5.42
C LEU A 140 -34.84 -8.84 -4.90
N GLU A 141 -34.31 -10.04 -4.67
CA GLU A 141 -35.13 -11.20 -4.22
C GLU A 141 -36.09 -10.86 -3.06
N HIS A 142 -35.67 -10.03 -2.11
CA HIS A 142 -36.53 -9.49 -1.07
C HIS A 142 -37.65 -8.58 -1.62
N LEU A 143 -37.31 -7.57 -2.43
CA LEU A 143 -38.27 -6.68 -3.08
C LEU A 143 -39.33 -7.43 -3.90
N GLN A 144 -38.94 -8.48 -4.64
CA GLN A 144 -39.88 -9.31 -5.40
C GLN A 144 -40.92 -10.00 -4.52
N ARG A 145 -40.49 -10.47 -3.34
CA ARG A 145 -41.35 -11.16 -2.36
C ARG A 145 -42.13 -10.19 -1.47
N SER A 146 -41.78 -8.90 -1.51
CA SER A 146 -42.41 -7.86 -0.70
C SER A 146 -43.64 -7.25 -1.38
N LYS A 147 -44.46 -6.54 -0.59
CA LYS A 147 -45.61 -5.76 -1.10
C LYS A 147 -45.21 -4.63 -2.05
N TYR A 148 -43.93 -4.25 -2.10
CA TYR A 148 -43.41 -3.21 -3.00
C TYR A 148 -43.19 -3.70 -4.44
N SER A 149 -43.38 -4.99 -4.71
CA SER A 149 -43.31 -5.57 -6.06
C SER A 149 -44.25 -4.85 -7.03
N ASP A 150 -45.45 -4.46 -6.57
CA ASP A 150 -46.44 -3.77 -7.43
C ASP A 150 -46.04 -2.32 -7.71
N MET A 151 -45.46 -1.62 -6.73
CA MET A 151 -44.90 -0.27 -6.92
C MET A 151 -43.79 -0.24 -7.98
N ILE A 152 -42.93 -1.27 -8.01
CA ILE A 152 -41.87 -1.40 -9.02
C ILE A 152 -42.46 -1.67 -10.41
N LYS A 153 -43.50 -2.53 -10.51
CA LYS A 153 -44.20 -2.76 -11.78
C LYS A 153 -44.85 -1.48 -12.31
N GLU A 154 -45.37 -0.64 -11.44
CA GLU A 154 -45.99 0.63 -11.79
C GLU A 154 -44.98 1.68 -12.26
N LEU A 155 -43.84 1.80 -11.57
CA LEU A 155 -42.69 2.59 -12.05
C LEU A 155 -42.23 2.15 -13.45
N ASN A 156 -42.08 0.85 -13.67
CA ASN A 156 -41.67 0.31 -14.97
C ASN A 156 -42.70 0.60 -16.08
N ARG A 157 -43.99 0.55 -15.77
CA ARG A 157 -45.06 0.96 -16.70
C ARG A 157 -44.95 2.44 -17.06
N MET A 158 -44.69 3.31 -16.09
CA MET A 158 -44.50 4.76 -16.34
C MET A 158 -43.32 5.05 -17.27
N PHE A 159 -42.23 4.28 -17.17
CA PHE A 159 -41.06 4.43 -18.04
C PHE A 159 -41.16 3.65 -19.36
N GLY A 160 -42.28 2.99 -19.65
CA GLY A 160 -42.47 2.20 -20.87
C GLY A 160 -41.55 0.98 -20.97
N THR A 161 -40.96 0.54 -19.85
CA THR A 161 -40.04 -0.60 -19.81
C THR A 161 -40.79 -1.85 -19.32
N SER A 162 -40.78 -2.92 -20.12
CA SER A 162 -41.23 -4.23 -19.63
C SER A 162 -40.25 -4.70 -18.55
N SER A 163 -40.74 -4.89 -17.31
CA SER A 163 -39.92 -5.33 -16.17
C SER A 163 -39.10 -6.57 -16.52
N ARG A 164 -37.78 -6.41 -16.73
CA ARG A 164 -36.82 -7.50 -17.01
C ARG A 164 -36.23 -8.09 -15.74
N TYR A 165 -37.00 -8.07 -14.67
CA TYR A 165 -36.51 -8.41 -13.34
C TYR A 165 -35.94 -9.83 -13.25
N ILE A 166 -36.66 -10.79 -13.82
CA ILE A 166 -36.25 -12.21 -13.88
C ILE A 166 -35.01 -12.35 -14.76
N GLU A 167 -34.96 -11.67 -15.90
CA GLU A 167 -33.79 -11.65 -16.79
C GLU A 167 -32.56 -11.01 -16.10
N GLY A 168 -32.77 -9.96 -15.31
CA GLY A 168 -31.74 -9.28 -14.53
C GLY A 168 -31.16 -10.16 -13.43
N ILE A 169 -32.01 -10.83 -12.64
CA ILE A 169 -31.55 -11.82 -11.66
C ILE A 169 -30.81 -12.97 -12.35
N ASN A 170 -31.33 -13.48 -13.47
CA ASN A 170 -30.66 -14.53 -14.24
C ASN A 170 -29.29 -14.07 -14.78
N PHE A 171 -29.18 -12.82 -15.23
CA PHE A 171 -27.91 -12.23 -15.64
C PHE A 171 -26.93 -12.12 -14.46
N LEU A 172 -27.37 -11.60 -13.31
CA LEU A 172 -26.54 -11.53 -12.10
C LEU A 172 -26.09 -12.92 -11.64
N ASN A 173 -26.95 -13.93 -11.73
CA ASN A 173 -26.60 -15.30 -11.40
C ASN A 173 -25.60 -15.89 -12.39
N LYS A 174 -25.80 -15.70 -13.70
CA LYS A 174 -24.87 -16.15 -14.74
C LYS A 174 -23.50 -15.49 -14.63
N SER A 175 -23.46 -14.21 -14.24
CA SER A 175 -22.20 -13.49 -14.06
C SER A 175 -21.31 -14.07 -12.94
N ARG A 176 -21.87 -14.82 -11.99
CA ARG A 176 -21.11 -15.49 -10.92
C ARG A 176 -20.08 -16.48 -11.44
N GLU A 177 -20.46 -17.26 -12.46
CA GLU A 177 -19.55 -18.25 -13.05
C GLU A 177 -18.40 -17.55 -13.74
N PHE A 178 -18.71 -16.53 -14.54
CA PHE A 178 -17.71 -15.71 -15.23
C PHE A 178 -16.74 -15.02 -14.25
N THR A 179 -17.24 -14.41 -13.18
CA THR A 179 -16.39 -13.78 -12.17
C THR A 179 -15.59 -14.80 -11.35
N GLY A 180 -16.09 -16.03 -11.23
CA GLY A 180 -15.34 -17.17 -10.72
C GLY A 180 -14.14 -17.47 -11.62
N ILE A 181 -14.37 -17.74 -12.90
CA ILE A 181 -13.32 -18.11 -13.87
C ILE A 181 -12.26 -17.03 -13.95
N LEU A 182 -12.70 -15.77 -14.02
CA LEU A 182 -11.79 -14.62 -13.98
C LEU A 182 -10.97 -14.60 -12.68
N GLY A 183 -11.55 -14.99 -11.55
CA GLY A 183 -10.83 -15.13 -10.27
C GLY A 183 -9.68 -16.14 -10.37
N VAL A 184 -9.94 -17.34 -10.91
CA VAL A 184 -8.90 -18.37 -11.12
C VAL A 184 -7.76 -17.82 -11.97
N LEU A 185 -8.08 -17.20 -13.10
CA LEU A 185 -7.08 -16.68 -14.03
C LEU A 185 -6.24 -15.58 -13.38
N LEU A 186 -6.86 -14.61 -12.72
CA LEU A 186 -6.15 -13.49 -12.09
C LEU A 186 -5.18 -13.95 -11.00
N PHE A 187 -5.64 -14.81 -10.08
CA PHE A 187 -4.77 -15.31 -9.01
C PHE A 187 -3.66 -16.22 -9.54
N SER A 188 -3.95 -17.07 -10.53
CA SER A 188 -2.94 -17.96 -11.14
C SER A 188 -1.87 -17.19 -11.89
N ILE A 189 -2.26 -16.20 -12.72
CA ILE A 189 -1.29 -15.36 -13.45
C ILE A 189 -0.45 -14.54 -12.47
N ARG A 190 -1.07 -13.97 -11.41
CA ARG A 190 -0.33 -13.20 -10.40
C ARG A 190 0.68 -14.07 -9.64
N PHE A 191 0.28 -15.29 -9.29
CA PHE A 191 1.17 -16.29 -8.69
C PHE A 191 2.37 -16.59 -9.60
N ILE A 192 2.11 -16.91 -10.88
CA ILE A 192 3.15 -17.19 -11.88
C ILE A 192 4.09 -16.01 -12.04
N ILE A 193 3.59 -14.77 -12.17
CA ILE A 193 4.42 -13.57 -12.28
C ILE A 193 5.32 -13.42 -11.05
N ASN A 194 4.79 -13.63 -9.84
CA ASN A 194 5.57 -13.53 -8.63
C ASN A 194 6.65 -14.62 -8.54
N ILE A 195 6.36 -15.85 -8.97
CA ILE A 195 7.35 -16.93 -9.07
C ILE A 195 8.42 -16.59 -10.10
N VAL A 196 8.05 -16.17 -11.31
CA VAL A 196 9.01 -15.81 -12.37
C VAL A 196 9.96 -14.73 -11.90
N LEU A 197 9.45 -13.71 -11.20
CA LEU A 197 10.28 -12.64 -10.63
C LEU A 197 11.21 -13.14 -9.52
N LEU A 198 10.73 -14.03 -8.64
CA LEU A 198 11.54 -14.65 -7.59
C LEU A 198 12.65 -15.52 -8.19
N LEU A 199 12.30 -16.42 -9.13
CA LEU A 199 13.24 -17.31 -9.81
C LEU A 199 14.28 -16.50 -10.59
N LYS A 200 13.87 -15.43 -11.27
CA LYS A 200 14.80 -14.54 -11.98
C LYS A 200 15.87 -13.99 -11.03
N HIS A 201 15.48 -13.43 -9.89
CA HIS A 201 16.43 -12.83 -8.95
C HIS A 201 17.32 -13.91 -8.32
N TRP A 202 16.76 -15.07 -8.02
CA TRP A 202 17.52 -16.21 -7.50
C TRP A 202 18.53 -16.76 -8.52
N PHE A 203 18.14 -16.98 -9.78
CA PHE A 203 19.06 -17.41 -10.84
C PHE A 203 20.16 -16.39 -11.10
N LYS A 204 19.83 -15.09 -11.11
CA LYS A 204 20.83 -14.04 -11.28
C LYS A 204 21.85 -14.05 -10.14
N ALA A 205 21.40 -14.29 -8.91
CA ALA A 205 22.27 -14.46 -7.76
C ALA A 205 23.15 -15.72 -7.84
N LEU A 206 22.65 -16.82 -8.42
CA LEU A 206 23.45 -18.04 -8.64
C LEU A 206 24.57 -17.83 -9.67
N THR A 207 24.35 -17.01 -10.69
CA THR A 207 25.35 -16.75 -11.74
C THR A 207 26.40 -15.72 -11.33
N ASN A 208 26.19 -14.99 -10.23
CA ASN A 208 27.06 -13.90 -9.82
C ASN A 208 27.95 -14.33 -8.64
N PRO A 209 29.30 -14.31 -8.80
CA PRO A 209 30.21 -14.76 -7.75
C PRO A 209 30.22 -13.86 -6.50
N TYR A 210 29.67 -12.66 -6.59
CA TYR A 210 29.62 -11.68 -5.49
C TYR A 210 28.33 -11.74 -4.66
N LEU A 211 27.37 -12.61 -5.02
CA LEU A 211 26.05 -12.69 -4.40
C LEU A 211 25.79 -14.04 -3.73
N SER A 212 25.19 -13.98 -2.55
CA SER A 212 24.68 -15.17 -1.88
C SER A 212 23.26 -15.48 -2.34
N ALA A 213 23.11 -16.52 -3.17
CA ALA A 213 21.81 -16.95 -3.70
C ALA A 213 20.79 -17.29 -2.59
N SER A 214 21.26 -17.83 -1.45
CA SER A 214 20.42 -18.13 -0.30
C SER A 214 19.83 -16.86 0.33
N LYS A 215 20.62 -15.79 0.42
CA LYS A 215 20.15 -14.50 0.93
C LYS A 215 19.16 -13.82 0.02
N VAL A 216 19.45 -13.77 -1.28
CA VAL A 216 18.54 -13.19 -2.27
C VAL A 216 17.21 -13.95 -2.27
N LEU A 217 17.25 -15.28 -2.18
CA LEU A 217 16.05 -16.09 -2.05
C LEU A 217 15.27 -15.76 -0.77
N ASN A 218 15.93 -15.67 0.38
CA ASN A 218 15.28 -15.30 1.64
C ASN A 218 14.67 -13.89 1.60
N GLN A 219 15.35 -12.92 0.98
CA GLN A 219 14.82 -11.57 0.80
C GLN A 219 13.61 -11.54 -0.13
N GLU A 220 13.66 -12.24 -1.26
CA GLU A 220 12.53 -12.35 -2.18
C GLU A 220 11.35 -13.11 -1.55
N LEU A 221 11.62 -14.14 -0.73
CA LEU A 221 10.59 -14.84 0.05
C LEU A 221 9.99 -13.95 1.14
N LYS A 222 10.79 -13.13 1.84
CA LYS A 222 10.24 -12.13 2.78
C LYS A 222 9.38 -11.09 2.06
N LYS A 223 9.81 -10.64 0.88
CA LYS A 223 9.13 -9.62 0.08
C LYS A 223 7.84 -10.11 -0.57
N ARG A 224 7.81 -11.36 -1.03
CA ARG A 224 6.72 -11.90 -1.87
C ARG A 224 6.03 -13.12 -1.30
N GLY A 225 6.59 -13.76 -0.28
CA GLY A 225 6.10 -15.05 0.25
C GLY A 225 4.64 -14.99 0.68
N PHE A 226 4.24 -13.93 1.40
CA PHE A 226 2.84 -13.74 1.78
C PHE A 226 1.91 -13.53 0.57
N LEU A 227 2.37 -12.80 -0.45
CA LEU A 227 1.62 -12.59 -1.68
C LEU A 227 1.47 -13.90 -2.47
N LEU A 228 2.55 -14.66 -2.59
CA LEU A 228 2.55 -15.98 -3.24
C LEU A 228 1.60 -16.94 -2.53
N LEU A 229 1.66 -17.01 -1.20
CA LEU A 229 0.80 -17.87 -0.41
C LEU A 229 -0.67 -17.45 -0.54
N ASN A 230 -0.95 -16.14 -0.52
CA ASN A 230 -2.29 -15.62 -0.73
C ASN A 230 -2.81 -15.93 -2.14
N ASP A 231 -2.00 -15.74 -3.17
CA ASP A 231 -2.36 -16.04 -4.57
C ASP A 231 -2.65 -17.51 -4.77
N PHE A 232 -1.79 -18.37 -4.22
CA PHE A 232 -1.96 -19.81 -4.25
C PHE A 232 -3.24 -20.25 -3.54
N ALA A 233 -3.48 -19.71 -2.35
CA ALA A 233 -4.67 -20.01 -1.56
C ALA A 233 -5.95 -19.62 -2.32
N TRP A 234 -6.03 -18.39 -2.83
CA TRP A 234 -7.21 -17.92 -3.55
C TRP A 234 -7.39 -18.55 -4.94
N ALA A 235 -6.31 -18.89 -5.64
CA ALA A 235 -6.37 -19.67 -6.87
C ALA A 235 -6.97 -21.06 -6.59
N THR A 236 -6.47 -21.74 -5.55
CA THR A 236 -6.96 -23.06 -5.12
C THR A 236 -8.43 -23.00 -4.73
N MET A 237 -8.83 -22.06 -3.87
CA MET A 237 -10.22 -21.82 -3.49
C MET A 237 -11.13 -21.61 -4.71
N SER A 238 -10.66 -20.82 -5.68
CA SER A 238 -11.44 -20.49 -6.88
C SER A 238 -11.61 -21.71 -7.78
N ILE A 239 -10.55 -22.52 -7.96
CA ILE A 239 -10.61 -23.79 -8.70
C ILE A 239 -11.59 -24.74 -8.03
N LEU A 240 -11.46 -24.92 -6.70
CA LEU A 240 -12.34 -25.79 -5.92
C LEU A 240 -13.80 -25.33 -6.00
N SER A 241 -14.06 -24.02 -6.04
CA SER A 241 -15.41 -23.47 -6.12
C SER A 241 -16.08 -23.71 -7.48
N ILE A 242 -15.34 -23.53 -8.57
CA ILE A 242 -15.89 -23.58 -9.93
C ILE A 242 -15.95 -25.02 -10.42
N PHE A 243 -14.85 -25.75 -10.25
CA PHE A 243 -14.71 -27.12 -10.75
C PHE A 243 -15.12 -28.19 -9.71
N HIS A 244 -15.93 -27.81 -8.71
CA HIS A 244 -16.32 -28.71 -7.62
C HIS A 244 -16.98 -30.00 -8.13
N GLN A 245 -17.80 -29.93 -9.18
CA GLN A 245 -18.47 -31.10 -9.75
C GLN A 245 -17.46 -32.07 -10.40
N GLN A 246 -16.49 -31.53 -11.15
CA GLN A 246 -15.42 -32.30 -11.79
C GLN A 246 -14.46 -32.90 -10.75
N LEU A 247 -14.31 -32.24 -9.60
CA LEU A 247 -13.47 -32.70 -8.48
C LEU A 247 -14.24 -33.61 -7.49
N HIS A 248 -15.48 -33.97 -7.80
CA HIS A 248 -16.35 -34.77 -6.93
C HIS A 248 -16.54 -34.19 -5.52
N LEU A 249 -16.48 -32.86 -5.38
CA LEU A 249 -16.72 -32.15 -4.14
C LEU A 249 -18.21 -31.81 -4.02
N SER A 250 -18.78 -32.11 -2.85
CA SER A 250 -20.18 -31.76 -2.58
C SER A 250 -20.36 -30.24 -2.52
N THR A 251 -21.49 -29.75 -3.04
CA THR A 251 -21.84 -28.32 -2.95
C THR A 251 -21.90 -27.85 -1.49
N LEU A 252 -22.25 -28.76 -0.56
CA LEU A 252 -22.29 -28.51 0.89
C LEU A 252 -20.90 -28.23 1.48
N ALA A 253 -19.83 -28.78 0.91
CA ALA A 253 -18.46 -28.56 1.39
C ALA A 253 -17.90 -27.18 0.98
N LEU A 254 -18.46 -26.52 -0.04
CA LEU A 254 -17.93 -25.26 -0.58
C LEU A 254 -18.00 -24.11 0.43
N SER A 255 -19.11 -24.01 1.15
CA SER A 255 -19.34 -22.92 2.10
C SER A 255 -18.37 -22.98 3.30
N PRO A 256 -18.19 -24.13 4.00
CA PRO A 256 -17.16 -24.27 5.02
C PRO A 256 -15.74 -24.02 4.48
N LEU A 257 -15.44 -24.51 3.28
CA LEU A 257 -14.13 -24.33 2.65
C LEU A 257 -13.85 -22.84 2.41
N LEU A 258 -14.81 -22.09 1.87
CA LEU A 258 -14.69 -20.63 1.72
C LEU A 258 -14.46 -19.92 3.05
N ALA A 259 -15.17 -20.33 4.11
CA ALA A 259 -14.96 -19.79 5.45
C ALA A 259 -13.53 -20.08 5.96
N THR A 260 -12.99 -21.26 5.73
CA THR A 260 -11.60 -21.60 6.07
C THR A 260 -10.60 -20.69 5.36
N PHE A 261 -10.77 -20.42 4.06
CA PHE A 261 -9.89 -19.52 3.32
C PHE A 261 -9.99 -18.06 3.78
N LEU A 262 -11.17 -17.61 4.23
CA LEU A 262 -11.33 -16.28 4.84
C LEU A 262 -10.66 -16.18 6.22
N ILE A 263 -10.70 -17.25 7.02
CA ILE A 263 -9.96 -17.31 8.29
C ILE A 263 -8.45 -17.30 8.03
N PHE A 264 -8.00 -18.04 7.01
CA PHE A 264 -6.61 -18.02 6.55
C PHE A 264 -6.17 -16.60 6.17
N ASP A 265 -7.01 -15.82 5.47
CA ASP A 265 -6.71 -14.44 5.10
C ASP A 265 -6.50 -13.53 6.33
N ILE A 266 -7.37 -13.66 7.35
CA ILE A 266 -7.20 -12.96 8.64
C ILE A 266 -5.87 -13.36 9.30
N ALA A 267 -5.57 -14.66 9.34
CA ALA A 267 -4.33 -15.16 9.93
C ALA A 267 -3.10 -14.63 9.18
N SER A 268 -3.15 -14.60 7.84
CA SER A 268 -2.07 -14.06 7.00
C SER A 268 -1.81 -12.59 7.30
N LEU A 269 -2.86 -11.78 7.47
CA LEU A 269 -2.73 -10.36 7.85
C LEU A 269 -2.15 -10.18 9.26
N LEU A 270 -2.54 -11.02 10.22
CA LEU A 270 -1.99 -10.98 11.58
C LEU A 270 -0.50 -11.37 11.60
N VAL A 271 -0.10 -12.37 10.80
CA VAL A 271 1.30 -12.77 10.68
C VAL A 271 2.12 -11.66 10.01
N GLN A 272 1.62 -11.03 8.95
CA GLN A 272 2.26 -9.88 8.31
C GLN A 272 2.42 -8.70 9.29
N TRP A 273 1.35 -8.37 10.01
CA TRP A 273 1.38 -7.35 11.05
C TRP A 273 2.42 -7.65 12.13
N TYR A 274 2.49 -8.89 12.61
CA TYR A 274 3.46 -9.31 13.63
C TYR A 274 4.91 -9.25 13.13
N ALA A 275 5.13 -9.65 11.87
CA ALA A 275 6.44 -9.56 11.24
C ALA A 275 6.92 -8.11 11.15
N ASP A 276 6.05 -7.20 10.68
CA ASP A 276 6.36 -5.77 10.58
C ASP A 276 6.50 -5.10 11.95
N PHE A 277 5.67 -5.48 12.93
CA PHE A 277 5.80 -5.04 14.32
C PHE A 277 7.15 -5.44 14.92
N SER A 278 7.54 -6.70 14.74
CA SER A 278 8.81 -7.23 15.26
C SER A 278 10.00 -6.52 14.61
N ARG A 279 9.92 -6.27 13.29
CA ARG A 279 10.91 -5.49 12.55
C ARG A 279 11.02 -4.08 13.11
N ASN A 280 9.90 -3.37 13.26
CA ASN A 280 9.89 -2.03 13.83
C ASN A 280 10.52 -2.02 15.24
N LYS A 281 10.11 -2.94 16.11
CA LYS A 281 10.67 -3.06 17.47
C LYS A 281 12.19 -3.27 17.45
N LYS A 282 12.72 -4.03 16.49
CA LYS A 282 14.17 -4.22 16.31
C LYS A 282 14.86 -2.91 15.93
N ILE A 283 14.32 -2.16 14.97
CA ILE A 283 14.87 -0.86 14.55
C ILE A 283 14.82 0.13 15.73
N MET A 284 13.69 0.20 16.42
CA MET A 284 13.51 1.06 17.61
C MET A 284 14.56 0.77 18.68
N LYS A 285 14.76 -0.51 19.03
CA LYS A 285 15.78 -0.91 20.01
C LYS A 285 17.18 -0.50 19.56
N ASN A 286 17.48 -0.60 18.26
CA ASN A 286 18.77 -0.18 17.72
C ASN A 286 18.96 1.34 17.87
N LEU A 287 17.98 2.16 17.46
CA LEU A 287 18.06 3.62 17.63
C LEU A 287 18.22 4.02 19.10
N GLN A 288 17.47 3.38 20.01
CA GLN A 288 17.61 3.62 21.46
C GLN A 288 19.00 3.26 22.00
N GLN A 289 19.60 2.18 21.51
CA GLN A 289 20.98 1.84 21.86
C GLN A 289 21.97 2.88 21.34
N GLN A 290 21.76 3.41 20.13
CA GLN A 290 22.62 4.43 19.54
C GLN A 290 22.62 5.73 20.34
N ILE A 291 21.47 6.14 20.89
CA ILE A 291 21.39 7.31 21.79
C ILE A 291 22.36 7.20 22.96
N GLY A 292 22.60 6.00 23.48
CA GLY A 292 23.51 5.77 24.60
C GLY A 292 24.97 6.15 24.32
N PHE A 293 25.39 6.21 23.05
CA PHE A 293 26.78 6.44 22.65
C PHE A 293 26.96 7.65 21.72
N ALA A 294 25.87 8.31 21.34
CA ALA A 294 25.86 9.41 20.38
C ALA A 294 26.32 10.75 20.99
N THR A 295 26.90 11.63 20.17
CA THR A 295 27.15 13.04 20.57
C THR A 295 25.83 13.79 20.78
N ALA A 296 25.87 14.99 21.38
CA ALA A 296 24.66 15.78 21.59
C ALA A 296 23.91 16.07 20.28
N GLU A 297 24.66 16.33 19.21
CA GLU A 297 24.16 16.60 17.86
C GLU A 297 23.56 15.34 17.21
N GLU A 298 24.27 14.21 17.30
CA GLU A 298 23.79 12.93 16.77
C GLU A 298 22.52 12.47 17.49
N LYS A 299 22.40 12.71 18.80
CA LYS A 299 21.19 12.39 19.57
C LYS A 299 19.96 13.08 19.00
N ILE A 300 20.06 14.35 18.63
CA ILE A 300 18.94 15.10 18.02
C ILE A 300 18.48 14.42 16.73
N ILE A 301 19.42 14.00 15.87
CA ILE A 301 19.09 13.31 14.62
C ILE A 301 18.43 11.96 14.92
N ILE A 302 18.97 11.18 15.86
CA ILE A 302 18.46 9.85 16.20
C ILE A 302 17.06 9.95 16.83
N GLU A 303 16.81 10.95 17.69
CA GLU A 303 15.49 11.23 18.25
C GLU A 303 14.47 11.57 17.15
N GLN A 304 14.87 12.34 16.15
CA GLN A 304 14.02 12.59 14.97
C GLN A 304 13.75 11.32 14.17
N GLN A 305 14.75 10.44 14.00
CA GLN A 305 14.55 9.13 13.37
C GLN A 305 13.58 8.24 14.17
N ILE A 306 13.62 8.28 15.51
CA ILE A 306 12.67 7.58 16.37
C ILE A 306 11.25 8.08 16.13
N ASN A 307 11.06 9.41 16.07
CA ASN A 307 9.75 10.01 15.79
C ASN A 307 9.24 9.59 14.40
N ILE A 308 10.11 9.64 13.37
CA ILE A 308 9.81 9.13 12.02
C ILE A 308 9.33 7.68 12.07
N LEU A 309 10.07 6.82 12.77
CA LEU A 309 9.76 5.39 12.86
C LEU A 309 8.41 5.14 13.55
N GLN A 310 8.12 5.88 14.63
CA GLN A 310 6.85 5.79 15.35
C GLN A 310 5.67 6.20 14.48
N ASP A 311 5.77 7.35 13.80
CA ASP A 311 4.69 7.85 12.94
C ASP A 311 4.45 6.92 11.74
N GLN A 312 5.53 6.43 11.12
CA GLN A 312 5.44 5.44 10.05
C GLN A 312 4.75 4.16 10.52
N TRP A 313 5.07 3.67 11.71
CA TRP A 313 4.44 2.51 12.30
C TRP A 313 2.97 2.75 12.64
N HIS A 314 2.62 3.88 13.24
CA HIS A 314 1.22 4.18 13.54
C HIS A 314 0.36 4.18 12.27
N ALA A 315 0.87 4.77 11.18
CA ALA A 315 0.21 4.71 9.88
C ALA A 315 0.11 3.28 9.31
N GLU A 316 1.17 2.47 9.39
CA GLU A 316 1.16 1.08 8.94
C GLU A 316 0.19 0.23 9.75
N ASN A 317 0.18 0.41 11.07
CA ASN A 317 -0.73 -0.26 11.99
C ASN A 317 -2.19 0.09 11.68
N SER A 318 -2.50 1.36 11.38
CA SER A 318 -3.82 1.77 10.91
C SER A 318 -4.25 1.05 9.62
N TYR A 319 -3.34 0.83 8.68
CA TYR A 319 -3.60 0.04 7.48
C TYR A 319 -3.95 -1.42 7.80
N TYR A 320 -3.16 -2.06 8.67
CA TYR A 320 -3.43 -3.43 9.11
C TYR A 320 -4.76 -3.55 9.85
N ILE A 321 -5.06 -2.62 10.76
CA ILE A 321 -6.32 -2.62 11.53
C ILE A 321 -7.52 -2.57 10.59
N ILE A 322 -7.54 -1.67 9.59
CA ILE A 322 -8.66 -1.59 8.64
C ILE A 322 -8.82 -2.89 7.86
N ASN A 323 -7.74 -3.47 7.34
CA ASN A 323 -7.81 -4.71 6.59
C ASN A 323 -8.28 -5.89 7.46
N ILE A 324 -7.74 -6.01 8.69
CA ILE A 324 -8.16 -7.07 9.63
C ILE A 324 -9.64 -6.92 10.00
N ILE A 325 -10.12 -5.71 10.28
CA ILE A 325 -11.55 -5.45 10.54
C ILE A 325 -12.38 -5.84 9.32
N ALA A 326 -11.97 -5.42 8.12
CA ALA A 326 -12.65 -5.76 6.89
C ALA A 326 -12.74 -7.27 6.68
N SER A 327 -11.63 -8.03 6.79
CA SER A 327 -11.71 -9.49 6.63
C SER A 327 -12.52 -10.18 7.70
N LYS A 328 -12.50 -9.69 8.94
CA LYS A 328 -13.40 -10.20 9.98
C LYS A 328 -14.86 -9.99 9.63
N ILE A 329 -15.23 -8.80 9.14
CA ILE A 329 -16.62 -8.52 8.72
C ILE A 329 -17.02 -9.45 7.56
N ILE A 330 -16.16 -9.66 6.56
CA ILE A 330 -16.44 -10.58 5.44
C ILE A 330 -16.61 -12.02 5.94
N ALA A 331 -15.66 -12.52 6.75
CA ALA A 331 -15.68 -13.88 7.29
C ALA A 331 -16.92 -14.12 8.15
N LEU A 332 -17.22 -13.21 9.08
CA LEU A 332 -18.41 -13.31 9.93
C LEU A 332 -19.69 -13.21 9.11
N SER A 333 -19.76 -12.32 8.13
CA SER A 333 -20.94 -12.20 7.26
C SER A 333 -21.23 -13.50 6.52
N LEU A 334 -20.18 -14.18 6.02
CA LEU A 334 -20.32 -15.50 5.41
C LEU A 334 -20.76 -16.56 6.42
N ILE A 335 -20.11 -16.64 7.58
CA ILE A 335 -20.44 -17.65 8.60
C ILE A 335 -21.88 -17.48 9.08
N PHE A 336 -22.31 -16.25 9.36
CA PHE A 336 -23.70 -15.96 9.76
C PHE A 336 -24.70 -16.31 8.65
N SER A 337 -24.31 -16.18 7.38
CA SER A 337 -25.19 -16.56 6.27
C SER A 337 -25.54 -18.05 6.25
N PHE A 338 -24.78 -18.92 6.94
CA PHE A 338 -25.10 -20.35 7.05
C PHE A 338 -26.31 -20.61 7.93
N PHE A 339 -26.58 -19.71 8.88
CA PHE A 339 -27.67 -19.83 9.84
C PHE A 339 -28.90 -19.00 9.46
N CYS A 340 -28.81 -18.17 8.42
CA CYS A 340 -29.86 -17.24 8.03
C CYS A 340 -30.39 -17.55 6.63
N THR A 341 -31.70 -17.75 6.51
CA THR A 341 -32.35 -18.10 5.23
C THR A 341 -33.23 -16.99 4.65
N THR A 342 -33.50 -15.93 5.42
CA THR A 342 -34.37 -14.84 4.96
C THR A 342 -33.60 -13.88 4.06
N SER A 343 -34.20 -13.52 2.91
CA SER A 343 -33.56 -12.65 1.90
C SER A 343 -33.13 -11.30 2.46
N ILE A 344 -33.87 -10.74 3.43
CA ILE A 344 -33.51 -9.47 4.08
C ILE A 344 -32.26 -9.59 4.94
N VAL A 345 -32.10 -10.69 5.70
CA VAL A 345 -30.90 -10.90 6.51
C VAL A 345 -29.70 -11.14 5.59
N LEU A 346 -29.87 -11.93 4.52
CA LEU A 346 -28.83 -12.13 3.51
C LEU A 346 -28.43 -10.83 2.79
N ALA A 347 -29.38 -9.95 2.51
CA ALA A 347 -29.10 -8.62 1.96
C ALA A 347 -28.28 -7.76 2.94
N THR A 348 -28.62 -7.79 4.23
CA THR A 348 -27.85 -7.09 5.27
C THR A 348 -26.43 -7.64 5.41
N LEU A 349 -26.25 -8.97 5.40
CA LEU A 349 -24.92 -9.59 5.45
C LEU A 349 -24.10 -9.29 4.19
N ALA A 350 -24.74 -9.22 3.02
CA ALA A 350 -24.11 -8.80 1.78
C ALA A 350 -23.73 -7.31 1.79
N LEU A 351 -24.53 -6.45 2.43
CA LEU A 351 -24.19 -5.04 2.65
C LEU A 351 -22.95 -4.92 3.55
N CYS A 352 -22.90 -5.65 4.67
CA CYS A 352 -21.73 -5.72 5.53
C CYS A 352 -20.48 -6.16 4.76
N SER A 353 -20.61 -7.19 3.91
CA SER A 353 -19.51 -7.67 3.07
C SER A 353 -19.07 -6.63 2.02
N THR A 354 -20.01 -5.85 1.50
CA THR A 354 -19.72 -4.77 0.54
C THR A 354 -19.00 -3.61 1.21
N ILE A 355 -19.44 -3.19 2.41
CA ILE A 355 -18.75 -2.19 3.24
C ILE A 355 -17.32 -2.66 3.54
N ALA A 356 -17.16 -3.92 3.94
CA ALA A 356 -15.86 -4.48 4.24
C ALA A 356 -14.94 -4.55 3.00
N SER A 357 -15.45 -4.95 1.84
CA SER A 357 -14.69 -4.87 0.59
C SER A 357 -14.31 -3.44 0.23
N ALA A 358 -15.17 -2.46 0.52
CA ALA A 358 -14.88 -1.05 0.29
C ALA A 358 -13.76 -0.56 1.23
N LEU A 359 -13.80 -0.94 2.51
CA LEU A 359 -12.73 -0.68 3.49
C LEU A 359 -11.38 -1.21 2.99
N TYR A 360 -11.33 -2.47 2.53
CA TYR A 360 -10.15 -3.07 1.90
C TYR A 360 -9.57 -2.22 0.77
N ASN A 361 -10.44 -1.82 -0.16
CA ASN A 361 -10.04 -1.06 -1.34
C ASN A 361 -9.55 0.35 -0.99
N THR A 362 -10.04 0.92 0.12
CA THR A 362 -9.64 2.25 0.61
C THR A 362 -8.57 2.24 1.69
N ALA A 363 -8.05 1.08 2.12
CA ALA A 363 -7.11 1.00 3.24
C ALA A 363 -5.82 1.83 3.00
N LYS A 364 -5.35 1.89 1.73
CA LYS A 364 -4.21 2.73 1.35
C LYS A 364 -4.52 4.23 1.42
N ASP A 365 -5.74 4.64 1.06
CA ASP A 365 -6.18 6.03 1.18
C ASP A 365 -6.32 6.42 2.66
N TYR A 366 -6.85 5.52 3.50
CA TYR A 366 -6.91 5.73 4.94
C TYR A 366 -5.51 5.86 5.57
N LYS A 367 -4.57 4.99 5.17
CA LYS A 367 -3.17 5.08 5.59
C LYS A 367 -2.56 6.45 5.28
N LYS A 368 -2.83 7.00 4.09
CA LYS A 368 -2.38 8.36 3.71
C LYS A 368 -3.01 9.44 4.57
N PHE A 369 -4.33 9.37 4.77
CA PHE A 369 -5.04 10.26 5.67
C PHE A 369 -4.45 10.23 7.10
N ARG A 370 -4.23 9.04 7.67
CA ARG A 370 -3.63 8.89 9.01
C ARG A 370 -2.20 9.42 9.09
N ARG A 371 -1.40 9.31 8.03
CA ARG A 371 -0.06 9.95 7.97
C ARG A 371 -0.14 11.46 8.06
N SER A 372 -1.05 12.07 7.30
CA SER A 372 -1.29 13.52 7.32
C SER A 372 -1.80 14.00 8.68
N GLU A 373 -2.68 13.23 9.32
CA GLU A 373 -3.18 13.55 10.65
C GLU A 373 -2.08 13.48 11.72
N LEU A 374 -1.23 12.45 11.68
CA LEU A 374 -0.06 12.34 12.56
C LEU A 374 0.94 13.50 12.34
N ALA A 375 1.13 13.90 11.07
CA ALA A 375 1.94 15.05 10.69
C ALA A 375 1.46 16.34 11.35
N LEU A 376 0.15 16.61 11.22
CA LEU A 376 -0.49 17.78 11.82
C LEU A 376 -0.31 17.78 13.33
N HIS A 377 -0.60 16.66 14.00
CA HIS A 377 -0.43 16.53 15.45
C HIS A 377 1.02 16.65 15.93
N ALA A 378 2.00 16.26 15.12
CA ALA A 378 3.42 16.45 15.45
C ALA A 378 3.78 17.95 15.43
N ILE A 379 3.31 18.70 14.44
CA ILE A 379 3.53 20.15 14.39
C ILE A 379 2.78 20.89 15.49
N GLU A 380 1.53 20.50 15.77
CA GLU A 380 0.76 21.08 16.88
C GLU A 380 1.42 20.88 18.24
N ARG A 381 2.14 19.77 18.43
CA ARG A 381 2.94 19.54 19.65
C ARG A 381 4.22 20.37 19.70
N ASN A 382 4.81 20.71 18.56
CA ASN A 382 6.07 21.45 18.46
C ASN A 382 5.86 22.98 18.31
N LEU A 383 4.63 23.43 18.12
CA LEU A 383 4.29 24.85 18.08
C LEU A 383 4.44 25.48 19.46
N THR A 384 5.43 26.37 19.60
CA THR A 384 5.63 27.18 20.81
C THR A 384 4.79 28.46 20.76
N GLN A 385 4.70 29.18 21.89
CA GLN A 385 4.01 30.49 21.94
C GLN A 385 4.63 31.53 20.98
N ASN A 386 5.88 31.33 20.53
CA ASN A 386 6.59 32.19 19.59
C ASN A 386 6.76 31.52 18.22
N ALA A 387 5.73 30.81 17.74
CA ALA A 387 5.79 30.12 16.46
C ALA A 387 6.12 31.06 15.29
N THR A 388 7.11 30.69 14.48
CA THR A 388 7.50 31.44 13.28
C THR A 388 6.36 31.42 12.26
N ARG A 389 6.18 32.50 11.47
CA ARG A 389 5.17 32.57 10.40
C ARG A 389 5.25 31.39 9.42
N ALA A 390 6.45 30.86 9.18
CA ALA A 390 6.67 29.66 8.39
C ALA A 390 6.03 28.40 9.02
N GLN A 391 6.12 28.25 10.34
CA GLN A 391 5.51 27.12 11.07
C GLN A 391 3.99 27.21 11.07
N LEU A 392 3.43 28.42 11.21
CA LEU A 392 1.99 28.65 11.12
C LEU A 392 1.45 28.36 9.72
N ASN A 393 2.11 28.87 8.67
CA ASN A 393 1.74 28.58 7.28
C ASN A 393 1.79 27.08 6.98
N LEU A 394 2.81 26.38 7.50
CA LEU A 394 2.95 24.95 7.30
C LEU A 394 1.84 24.16 7.99
N ARG A 395 1.48 24.55 9.22
CA ARG A 395 0.33 23.98 9.94
C ARG A 395 -0.95 24.13 9.12
N ASP A 396 -1.20 25.32 8.59
CA ASP A 396 -2.41 25.60 7.80
C ASP A 396 -2.46 24.76 6.50
N GLU A 397 -1.32 24.62 5.79
CA GLU A 397 -1.23 23.76 4.60
C GLU A 397 -1.52 22.28 4.93
N LEU A 398 -0.97 21.78 6.05
CA LEU A 398 -1.21 20.40 6.49
C LEU A 398 -2.62 20.17 7.00
N GLN A 399 -3.24 21.18 7.62
CA GLN A 399 -4.63 21.11 8.02
C GLN A 399 -5.54 21.00 6.79
N GLU A 400 -5.31 21.83 5.76
CA GLU A 400 -6.04 21.76 4.49
C GLU A 400 -5.84 20.41 3.80
N GLU A 401 -4.60 19.91 3.73
CA GLU A 401 -4.29 18.61 3.16
C GLU A 401 -4.97 17.46 3.90
N THR A 402 -4.97 17.50 5.24
CA THR A 402 -5.61 16.49 6.08
C THR A 402 -7.12 16.46 5.83
N GLN A 403 -7.78 17.62 5.76
CA GLN A 403 -9.20 17.73 5.46
C GLN A 403 -9.52 17.21 4.06
N LEU A 404 -8.68 17.53 3.06
CA LEU A 404 -8.83 17.05 1.70
C LEU A 404 -8.69 15.52 1.62
N LEU A 405 -7.69 14.95 2.28
CA LEU A 405 -7.47 13.49 2.32
C LEU A 405 -8.60 12.76 3.07
N GLN A 406 -9.11 13.34 4.15
CA GLN A 406 -10.27 12.82 4.86
C GLN A 406 -11.52 12.80 3.96
N GLY A 407 -11.80 13.90 3.27
CA GLY A 407 -12.91 14.01 2.33
C GLY A 407 -12.78 13.00 1.18
N GLN A 408 -11.57 12.85 0.63
CA GLN A 408 -11.29 11.86 -0.42
C GLN A 408 -11.49 10.43 0.07
N PHE A 409 -11.04 10.11 1.28
CA PHE A 409 -11.23 8.78 1.88
C PHE A 409 -12.72 8.44 2.01
N TRP A 410 -13.51 9.28 2.67
CA TRP A 410 -14.96 9.03 2.85
C TRP A 410 -15.70 8.96 1.53
N LYS A 411 -15.36 9.83 0.57
CA LYS A 411 -15.96 9.80 -0.77
C LYS A 411 -15.65 8.51 -1.51
N LYS A 412 -14.39 8.06 -1.50
CA LYS A 412 -14.00 6.78 -2.12
C LYS A 412 -14.66 5.60 -1.40
N LEU A 413 -14.75 5.62 -0.08
CA LEU A 413 -15.41 4.58 0.71
C LEU A 413 -16.91 4.50 0.35
N ALA A 414 -17.60 5.63 0.26
CA ALA A 414 -19.01 5.69 -0.12
C ALA A 414 -19.22 5.20 -1.58
N LEU A 415 -18.38 5.66 -2.52
CA LEU A 415 -18.45 5.20 -3.91
C LEU A 415 -18.14 3.71 -4.07
N ASN A 416 -17.17 3.19 -3.32
CA ASN A 416 -16.87 1.76 -3.30
C ASN A 416 -17.93 0.95 -2.55
N THR A 417 -18.71 1.54 -1.63
CA THR A 417 -19.79 0.82 -0.96
C THR A 417 -21.04 0.75 -1.83
N CYS A 418 -21.49 1.90 -2.36
CA CYS A 418 -22.80 2.01 -3.00
C CYS A 418 -22.74 2.12 -4.52
N GLY A 419 -21.66 2.65 -5.10
CA GLY A 419 -21.63 3.07 -6.51
C GLY A 419 -21.92 1.93 -7.49
N MET A 420 -21.21 0.81 -7.36
CA MET A 420 -21.40 -0.33 -8.26
C MET A 420 -22.72 -1.07 -8.01
N ALA A 421 -23.14 -1.20 -6.75
CA ALA A 421 -24.44 -1.78 -6.41
C ALA A 421 -25.60 -0.94 -6.98
N PHE A 422 -25.49 0.39 -6.92
CA PHE A 422 -26.47 1.30 -7.51
C PHE A 422 -26.52 1.18 -9.04
N ILE A 423 -25.38 1.14 -9.72
CA ILE A 423 -25.32 0.94 -11.18
C ILE A 423 -25.95 -0.39 -11.58
N LEU A 424 -25.68 -1.47 -10.83
CA LEU A 424 -26.26 -2.79 -11.07
C LEU A 424 -27.76 -2.84 -10.81
N ALA A 425 -28.25 -2.22 -9.74
CA ALA A 425 -29.68 -2.13 -9.48
C ALA A 425 -30.38 -1.28 -10.55
N ALA A 426 -29.78 -0.15 -10.94
CA ALA A 426 -30.28 0.73 -11.98
C ALA A 426 -30.31 0.02 -13.35
N SER A 427 -29.33 -0.83 -13.69
CA SER A 427 -29.31 -1.52 -14.99
C SER A 427 -30.43 -2.56 -15.12
N ILE A 428 -30.84 -3.16 -14.00
CA ILE A 428 -31.95 -4.11 -13.95
C ILE A 428 -33.30 -3.40 -13.97
N ALA A 429 -33.40 -2.24 -13.31
CA ALA A 429 -34.63 -1.45 -13.30
C ALA A 429 -34.84 -0.68 -14.62
N CYS A 430 -33.82 0.00 -15.12
CA CYS A 430 -33.89 0.91 -16.27
C CYS A 430 -32.52 1.09 -16.96
N TRP A 431 -32.29 0.40 -18.07
CA TRP A 431 -31.00 0.40 -18.77
C TRP A 431 -30.50 1.79 -19.25
N PRO A 432 -31.35 2.74 -19.72
CA PRO A 432 -30.87 4.06 -20.13
C PRO A 432 -30.36 4.88 -18.93
N VAL A 433 -31.04 4.78 -17.79
CA VAL A 433 -30.60 5.41 -16.53
C VAL A 433 -29.24 4.85 -16.11
N ALA A 434 -29.05 3.54 -16.21
CA ALA A 434 -27.77 2.92 -15.91
C ALA A 434 -26.63 3.39 -16.82
N ILE A 435 -26.88 3.59 -18.12
CA ILE A 435 -25.88 4.16 -19.04
C ILE A 435 -25.54 5.59 -18.63
N ALA A 436 -26.53 6.44 -18.39
CA ALA A 436 -26.31 7.82 -17.98
C ALA A 436 -25.51 7.92 -16.67
N VAL A 437 -25.89 7.12 -15.66
CA VAL A 437 -25.19 7.06 -14.37
C VAL A 437 -23.77 6.49 -14.55
N THR A 438 -23.59 5.48 -15.39
CA THR A 438 -22.26 4.90 -15.66
C THR A 438 -21.36 5.91 -16.36
N ALA A 439 -21.87 6.65 -17.36
CA ALA A 439 -21.13 7.70 -18.04
C ALA A 439 -20.71 8.81 -17.06
N LEU A 440 -21.62 9.25 -16.18
CA LEU A 440 -21.32 10.21 -15.11
C LEU A 440 -20.27 9.67 -14.14
N TYR A 441 -20.38 8.40 -13.73
CA TYR A 441 -19.42 7.76 -12.84
C TYR A 441 -18.02 7.63 -13.46
N LEU A 442 -17.94 7.23 -14.73
CA LEU A 442 -16.68 7.13 -15.47
C LEU A 442 -16.06 8.51 -15.70
N GLY A 443 -16.87 9.51 -16.08
CA GLY A 443 -16.42 10.90 -16.20
C GLY A 443 -15.90 11.44 -14.87
N TYR A 444 -16.59 11.15 -13.78
CA TYR A 444 -16.16 11.50 -12.43
C TYR A 444 -14.85 10.81 -12.03
N GLN A 445 -14.70 9.50 -12.28
CA GLN A 445 -13.45 8.78 -12.01
C GLN A 445 -12.28 9.32 -12.85
N ALA A 446 -12.51 9.61 -14.13
CA ALA A 446 -11.50 10.19 -15.01
C ALA A 446 -11.06 11.58 -14.51
N TYR A 447 -12.01 12.42 -14.13
CA TYR A 447 -11.73 13.73 -13.53
C TYR A 447 -10.93 13.61 -12.23
N GLN A 448 -11.32 12.71 -11.34
CA GLN A 448 -10.61 12.47 -10.08
C GLN A 448 -9.19 11.92 -10.30
N SER A 449 -9.01 11.00 -11.27
CA SER A 449 -7.69 10.49 -11.64
C SER A 449 -6.78 11.61 -12.13
N HIS A 450 -7.31 12.51 -12.97
CA HIS A 450 -6.57 13.67 -13.47
C HIS A 450 -6.18 14.65 -12.36
N GLN A 451 -7.08 14.93 -11.40
CA GLN A 451 -6.75 15.76 -10.23
C GLN A 451 -5.71 15.09 -9.32
N HIS A 452 -5.80 13.78 -9.10
CA HIS A 452 -4.84 13.05 -8.28
C HIS A 452 -3.41 13.12 -8.84
N SER A 453 -3.23 13.10 -10.17
CA SER A 453 -1.91 13.26 -10.79
C SER A 453 -1.28 14.64 -10.51
N LYS A 454 -2.10 15.67 -10.28
CA LYS A 454 -1.61 17.02 -9.95
C LYS A 454 -1.22 17.17 -8.47
N HIS A 455 -1.95 16.52 -7.56
CA HIS A 455 -1.68 16.61 -6.11
C HIS A 455 -0.74 15.52 -5.56
N SER A 456 -0.55 14.38 -6.25
CA SER A 456 0.31 13.28 -5.76
C SER A 456 1.79 13.65 -5.61
N PHE A 457 2.24 14.72 -6.27
CA PHE A 457 3.60 15.22 -6.14
C PHE A 457 3.88 15.82 -4.75
N LYS A 458 2.88 16.42 -4.10
CA LYS A 458 3.01 17.00 -2.74
C LYS A 458 2.94 15.95 -1.62
N LEU A 459 2.19 14.87 -1.78
CA LEU A 459 1.93 13.87 -0.71
C LEU A 459 3.15 13.02 -0.29
N ASN A 460 4.18 12.93 -1.12
CA ASN A 460 5.43 12.25 -0.76
C ASN A 460 6.41 13.18 -0.02
N GLN A 461 5.99 14.42 0.29
CA GLN A 461 6.82 15.49 0.83
C GLN A 461 6.21 16.08 2.12
N LEU A 462 5.59 15.26 2.97
CA LEU A 462 5.10 15.75 4.27
C LEU A 462 6.30 16.17 5.16
N PRO A 463 6.40 17.47 5.54
CA PRO A 463 7.53 18.01 6.28
C PRO A 463 7.22 17.98 7.78
N ILE A 464 7.57 16.88 8.45
CA ILE A 464 7.18 16.67 9.86
C ILE A 464 8.37 16.84 10.82
N TYR A 465 9.58 16.90 10.29
CA TYR A 465 10.80 16.86 11.09
C TYR A 465 11.70 18.02 10.70
N THR A 466 11.25 19.24 11.02
CA THR A 466 12.14 20.40 11.02
C THR A 466 13.02 20.35 12.25
N LEU A 467 14.33 20.52 12.06
CA LEU A 467 15.27 20.61 13.18
C LEU A 467 14.99 21.91 13.96
N PRO A 468 15.09 21.92 15.31
CA PRO A 468 14.88 23.13 16.09
C PRO A 468 15.87 24.22 15.67
N GLU A 469 15.35 25.42 15.40
CA GLU A 469 16.15 26.59 14.99
C GLU A 469 17.08 27.06 16.13
N GLU A 470 16.71 26.79 17.39
CA GLU A 470 17.48 27.10 18.61
C GLU A 470 18.82 26.34 18.75
N LEU A 471 19.08 25.35 17.89
CA LEU A 471 20.34 24.60 17.83
C LEU A 471 21.30 25.12 16.74
N LEU A 472 20.94 26.18 16.02
CA LEU A 472 21.91 26.96 15.27
C LEU A 472 22.89 27.55 16.28
N PRO A 473 24.22 27.31 16.16
CA PRO A 473 25.16 28.03 16.99
C PRO A 473 24.88 29.51 16.81
N ALA A 474 24.75 30.24 17.93
CA ALA A 474 24.55 31.70 17.99
C ALA A 474 25.67 32.53 17.30
N ALA A 475 26.53 31.90 16.50
CA ALA A 475 27.69 32.46 15.84
C ALA A 475 27.39 33.19 14.52
N ALA A 476 26.13 33.31 14.09
CA ALA A 476 25.77 34.00 12.83
C ALA A 476 25.00 35.33 13.00
N MET A 477 24.72 35.79 14.23
CA MET A 477 24.15 37.13 14.49
C MET A 477 25.17 38.09 15.14
N GLY A 478 26.44 37.98 14.76
CA GLY A 478 27.50 38.85 15.24
C GLY A 478 28.56 39.09 14.18
N CYS A 479 28.19 39.68 13.05
CA CYS A 479 29.06 40.45 12.14
C CYS A 479 28.20 41.11 11.05
N ASN A 480 27.52 42.20 11.40
CA ASN A 480 27.64 43.54 10.81
C ASN A 480 26.57 44.47 11.39
#